data_AF-A0A2D7UGW6-F1
#
_entry.id   AF-A0A2D7UGW6-F1
#
_cell.length_a   1.000
_cell.length_b   1.000
_cell.length_c   1.000
_cell.angle_alpha   90.00
_cell.angle_beta   90.00
_cell.angle_gamma   90.00
#
_symmetry.space_group_name_H-M   'P 1'
#
loop_
_entity.id
_entity.type
_entity.pdbx_description
1 polymer ?
#
loop_
_entity_poly.entity_id
_entity_poly.type
_entity_poly.pdbx_seq_one_letter_code
_entity_poly.pdbx_strand_id
1 'polypeptide(L)'
;MIKYFLFIFVSLFFFNQTLAKDVSIKENIDLVFFCNLEKKIIKNSMHNYRTYLAEELDSEKLIKLKIKSEQPDYLSIEGLSKFFSNPLTALNVKVVSKDVVLFKSIDEKNNYSESGIITKKTGELIHEITKNIKSNNLEKYISIYKCIRHE
;
A
#
# COMPACT_ATOMS: atom_id res chain seq x y z
N MET A 1 20.93 -5.11 48.41
CA MET A 1 19.92 -4.75 47.39
C MET A 1 20.51 -4.29 46.06
N ILE A 2 21.63 -3.54 46.03
CA ILE A 2 22.27 -3.05 44.79
C ILE A 2 22.69 -4.17 43.80
N LYS A 3 23.14 -5.34 44.28
CA LYS A 3 23.57 -6.46 43.40
C LYS A 3 22.44 -7.04 42.53
N TYR A 4 21.21 -7.14 43.06
CA TYR A 4 20.06 -7.60 42.28
C TYR A 4 19.57 -6.52 41.31
N PHE A 5 19.71 -5.24 41.69
CA PHE A 5 19.35 -4.10 40.85
C PHE A 5 20.22 -4.04 39.58
N LEU A 6 21.52 -4.31 39.71
CA LEU A 6 22.44 -4.43 38.57
C LEU A 6 22.11 -5.61 37.65
N PHE A 7 21.68 -6.75 38.21
CA PHE A 7 21.31 -7.92 37.42
C PHE A 7 20.03 -7.68 36.59
N ILE A 8 19.05 -6.97 37.16
CA ILE A 8 17.83 -6.53 36.46
C ILE A 8 18.16 -5.50 35.36
N PHE A 9 19.13 -4.62 35.60
CA PHE A 9 19.55 -3.63 34.60
C PHE A 9 20.27 -4.25 33.40
N VAL A 10 21.02 -5.35 33.60
CA VAL A 10 21.72 -6.07 32.53
C VAL A 10 20.77 -6.93 31.70
N SER A 11 19.71 -7.50 32.29
CA SER A 11 18.71 -8.26 31.52
C SER A 11 17.86 -7.37 30.60
N LEU A 12 17.72 -6.08 30.94
CA LEU A 12 17.08 -5.07 30.10
C LEU A 12 17.93 -4.65 28.89
N PHE A 13 19.21 -5.07 28.77
CA PHE A 13 20.03 -4.73 27.60
C PHE A 13 19.78 -5.62 26.37
N PHE A 14 19.00 -6.69 26.51
CA PHE A 14 18.62 -7.59 25.41
C PHE A 14 17.31 -7.18 24.74
N PHE A 15 17.11 -5.88 24.52
CA PHE A 15 16.05 -5.42 23.63
C PHE A 15 16.43 -5.79 22.19
N ASN A 16 15.87 -6.91 21.71
CA ASN A 16 15.81 -7.21 20.29
C ASN A 16 14.98 -6.11 19.62
N GLN A 17 15.64 -5.06 19.12
CA GLN A 17 15.00 -4.12 18.21
C GLN A 17 14.72 -4.89 16.92
N THR A 18 13.50 -5.40 16.80
CA THR A 18 13.02 -5.98 15.55
C THR A 18 12.79 -4.83 14.56
N LEU A 19 13.84 -4.51 13.80
CA LEU A 19 13.69 -3.63 12.65
C LEU A 19 12.93 -4.41 11.58
N ALA A 20 11.66 -4.05 11.37
CA ALA A 20 10.90 -4.53 10.23
C ALA A 20 11.61 -4.04 8.96
N LYS A 21 12.22 -4.96 8.21
CA LYS A 21 12.81 -4.69 6.90
C LYS A 21 11.74 -4.87 5.83
N ASP A 22 11.89 -4.11 4.75
CA ASP A 22 11.14 -4.31 3.52
C ASP A 22 11.24 -5.79 3.11
N VAL A 23 10.11 -6.38 2.74
CA VAL A 23 10.07 -7.78 2.31
C VAL A 23 10.32 -7.82 0.81
N SER A 24 11.22 -8.72 0.39
CA SER A 24 11.52 -8.92 -1.03
C SER A 24 10.40 -9.64 -1.78
N ILE A 25 10.42 -9.45 -3.08
CA ILE A 25 9.53 -10.07 -4.06
C ILE A 25 9.86 -11.56 -4.13
N LYS A 26 8.85 -12.42 -3.95
CA LYS A 26 9.03 -13.87 -3.96
C LYS A 26 8.73 -14.52 -5.30
N GLU A 27 8.19 -13.80 -6.26
CA GLU A 27 7.79 -14.34 -7.57
C GLU A 27 7.98 -13.30 -8.67
N ASN A 28 8.41 -13.75 -9.85
CA ASN A 28 8.36 -12.94 -11.05
C ASN A 28 6.92 -12.95 -11.56
N ILE A 29 6.35 -11.77 -11.82
CA ILE A 29 5.01 -11.64 -12.40
C ILE A 29 5.01 -10.60 -13.51
N ASP A 30 4.14 -10.82 -14.50
CA ASP A 30 3.77 -9.84 -15.51
C ASP A 30 2.26 -9.98 -15.72
N LEU A 31 1.50 -9.04 -15.16
CA LEU A 31 0.04 -9.11 -15.08
C LEU A 31 -0.58 -7.83 -15.59
N VAL A 32 -1.67 -7.99 -16.34
CA VAL A 32 -2.51 -6.90 -16.81
C VAL A 32 -3.94 -7.14 -16.35
N PHE A 33 -4.51 -6.13 -15.70
CA PHE A 33 -5.88 -6.12 -15.19
C PHE A 33 -6.65 -4.94 -15.76
N PHE A 34 -7.93 -5.15 -16.01
CA PHE A 34 -8.91 -4.09 -16.25
C PHE A 34 -9.81 -4.00 -15.02
N CYS A 35 -9.79 -2.87 -14.32
CA CYS A 35 -10.40 -2.71 -13.01
C CYS A 35 -11.52 -1.68 -13.04
N ASN A 36 -12.73 -2.10 -12.68
CA ASN A 36 -13.88 -1.23 -12.51
C ASN A 36 -13.97 -0.77 -11.05
N LEU A 37 -14.07 0.54 -10.82
CA LEU A 37 -14.35 1.12 -9.53
C LEU A 37 -15.74 0.66 -9.09
N GLU A 38 -15.83 0.11 -7.88
CA GLU A 38 -17.12 -0.23 -7.27
C GLU A 38 -17.51 0.84 -6.24
N LYS A 39 -16.55 1.23 -5.39
CA LYS A 39 -16.79 2.10 -4.24
C LYS A 39 -15.58 2.98 -3.93
N LYS A 40 -15.85 4.14 -3.34
CA LYS A 40 -14.83 5.02 -2.78
C LYS A 40 -15.22 5.46 -1.38
N ILE A 41 -14.28 5.35 -0.44
CA ILE A 41 -14.43 5.80 0.94
C ILE A 41 -13.53 7.01 1.13
N ILE A 42 -14.10 8.11 1.62
CA ILE A 42 -13.42 9.39 1.78
C ILE A 42 -13.42 9.82 3.25
N LYS A 43 -12.24 10.07 3.78
CA LYS A 43 -12.00 10.77 5.05
C LYS A 43 -11.18 12.03 4.77
N ASN A 44 -11.72 13.19 5.09
CA ASN A 44 -11.04 14.49 5.05
C ASN A 44 -11.74 15.46 6.02
N SER A 45 -11.48 16.76 5.91
CA SER A 45 -12.11 17.78 6.77
C SER A 45 -13.63 17.89 6.62
N MET A 46 -14.19 17.50 5.48
CA MET A 46 -15.63 17.58 5.19
C MET A 46 -16.37 16.27 5.41
N HIS A 47 -15.68 15.14 5.28
CA HIS A 47 -16.27 13.81 5.30
C HIS A 47 -15.52 12.90 6.26
N ASN A 48 -16.23 12.23 7.16
CA ASN A 48 -15.66 11.22 8.03
C ASN A 48 -16.03 9.82 7.54
N TYR A 49 -15.14 9.17 6.79
CA TYR A 49 -15.34 7.84 6.20
C TYR A 49 -16.65 7.69 5.40
N ARG A 50 -17.03 8.73 4.66
CA ARG A 50 -18.21 8.67 3.80
C ARG A 50 -17.92 7.76 2.62
N THR A 51 -18.85 6.84 2.36
CA THR A 51 -18.77 5.90 1.24
C THR A 51 -19.62 6.41 0.08
N TYR A 52 -19.09 6.27 -1.13
CA TYR A 52 -19.76 6.57 -2.39
C TYR A 52 -19.67 5.34 -3.29
N LEU A 53 -20.76 5.00 -3.95
CA LEU A 53 -20.77 4.04 -5.05
C LEU A 53 -20.16 4.67 -6.29
N ALA A 54 -19.59 3.87 -7.19
CA ALA A 54 -19.00 4.37 -8.42
C ALA A 54 -20.00 5.10 -9.33
N GLU A 55 -21.30 4.79 -9.22
CA GLU A 55 -22.39 5.48 -9.93
C GLU A 55 -22.56 6.93 -9.48
N GLU A 56 -22.24 7.23 -8.22
CA GLU A 56 -22.38 8.56 -7.59
C GLU A 56 -21.15 9.46 -7.86
N LEU A 57 -20.14 8.97 -8.57
CA LEU A 57 -18.86 9.65 -8.79
C LEU A 57 -18.65 9.97 -10.28
N ASP A 58 -18.25 11.20 -10.57
CA ASP A 58 -17.89 11.67 -11.93
C ASP A 58 -16.49 11.22 -12.39
N SER A 59 -15.77 10.44 -11.57
CA SER A 59 -14.40 10.01 -11.86
C SER A 59 -14.34 8.83 -12.82
N GLU A 60 -13.19 8.67 -13.48
CA GLU A 60 -12.88 7.52 -14.34
C GLU A 60 -13.14 6.19 -13.59
N LYS A 61 -14.05 5.39 -14.13
CA LYS A 61 -14.54 4.16 -13.48
C LYS A 61 -13.72 2.93 -13.87
N LEU A 62 -12.97 2.98 -14.97
CA LEU A 62 -12.18 1.85 -15.47
C LEU A 62 -10.71 2.25 -15.50
N ILE A 63 -9.84 1.42 -14.90
CA ILE A 63 -8.38 1.59 -14.99
C ILE A 63 -7.74 0.33 -15.57
N LYS A 64 -6.67 0.51 -16.36
CA LYS A 64 -5.81 -0.59 -16.81
C LYS A 64 -4.60 -0.68 -15.88
N LEU A 65 -4.64 -1.64 -14.95
CA LEU A 65 -3.57 -1.88 -14.00
C LEU A 65 -2.56 -2.87 -14.57
N LYS A 66 -1.29 -2.47 -14.67
CA LYS A 66 -0.19 -3.39 -14.99
C LYS A 66 0.71 -3.58 -13.78
N ILE A 67 1.09 -4.82 -13.51
CA ILE A 67 2.00 -5.16 -12.42
C ILE A 67 3.08 -6.05 -13.00
N LYS A 68 4.32 -5.56 -12.97
CA LYS A 68 5.50 -6.33 -13.33
C LYS A 68 6.41 -6.45 -12.12
N SER A 69 6.86 -7.64 -11.79
CA SER A 69 7.90 -7.82 -10.78
C SER A 69 8.97 -8.82 -11.20
N GLU A 70 10.19 -8.55 -10.76
CA GLU A 70 11.34 -9.44 -10.94
C GLU A 70 12.06 -9.54 -9.59
N GLN A 71 12.28 -10.77 -9.13
CA GLN A 71 12.94 -11.03 -7.86
C GLN A 71 14.36 -10.45 -7.83
N PRO A 72 14.85 -9.97 -6.67
CA PRO A 72 14.11 -9.80 -5.41
C PRO A 72 13.46 -8.42 -5.25
N ASP A 73 13.79 -7.45 -6.10
CA ASP A 73 13.62 -6.03 -5.75
C ASP A 73 12.84 -5.20 -6.78
N TYR A 74 12.64 -5.70 -7.99
CA TYR A 74 11.99 -4.93 -9.05
C TYR A 74 10.47 -5.08 -8.99
N LEU A 75 9.75 -3.98 -8.78
CA LEU A 75 8.28 -3.91 -8.86
C LEU A 75 7.90 -2.64 -9.63
N SER A 76 7.12 -2.80 -10.69
CA SER A 76 6.52 -1.73 -11.47
C SER A 76 5.00 -1.86 -11.42
N ILE A 77 4.33 -0.75 -11.15
CA ILE A 77 2.88 -0.64 -11.08
C ILE A 77 2.44 0.54 -11.93
N GLU A 78 1.65 0.27 -12.96
CA GLU A 78 1.08 1.28 -13.86
C GLU A 78 -0.45 1.28 -13.78
N GLY A 79 -1.07 2.43 -14.02
CA GLY A 79 -2.54 2.55 -14.12
C GLY A 79 -3.26 2.99 -12.85
N LEU A 80 -2.54 3.16 -11.73
CA LEU A 80 -3.04 3.85 -10.53
C LEU A 80 -2.58 5.31 -10.56
N SER A 81 -1.80 5.72 -9.55
CA SER A 81 -1.22 7.05 -9.47
C SER A 81 0.18 7.08 -10.07
N LYS A 82 0.57 8.25 -10.59
CA LYS A 82 1.96 8.56 -10.98
C LYS A 82 2.96 8.44 -9.83
N PHE A 83 2.46 8.39 -8.58
CA PHE A 83 3.29 8.18 -7.40
C PHE A 83 4.09 6.88 -7.47
N PHE A 84 3.51 5.78 -7.96
CA PHE A 84 4.23 4.52 -8.15
C PHE A 84 5.21 4.54 -9.33
N SER A 85 5.02 5.47 -10.28
CA SER A 85 5.87 5.60 -11.46
C SER A 85 7.06 6.54 -11.23
N ASN A 86 7.15 7.19 -10.06
CA ASN A 86 8.22 8.15 -9.77
C ASN A 86 9.44 7.41 -9.18
N PRO A 87 10.61 7.41 -9.84
CA PRO A 87 11.81 6.74 -9.34
C PRO A 87 12.35 7.31 -8.02
N LEU A 88 11.93 8.53 -7.63
CA LEU A 88 12.28 9.14 -6.34
C LEU A 88 11.43 8.62 -5.16
N THR A 89 10.40 7.81 -5.42
CA THR A 89 9.55 7.25 -4.36
C THR A 89 10.14 5.93 -3.88
N ALA A 90 10.57 5.89 -2.62
CA ALA A 90 10.96 4.64 -1.98
C ALA A 90 9.71 3.77 -1.81
N LEU A 91 9.75 2.57 -2.40
CA LEU A 91 8.74 1.54 -2.20
C LEU A 91 9.13 0.72 -0.97
N ASN A 92 8.61 1.11 0.21
CA ASN A 92 8.98 0.51 1.50
C ASN A 92 8.38 -0.88 1.73
N VAL A 93 7.33 -1.30 1.00
CA VAL A 93 6.81 -2.67 1.15
C VAL A 93 6.43 -3.20 -0.22
N LYS A 94 7.11 -4.27 -0.66
CA LYS A 94 6.91 -4.95 -1.95
C LYS A 94 6.66 -6.44 -1.73
N VAL A 95 5.49 -6.82 -1.23
CA VAL A 95 5.15 -8.23 -0.98
C VAL A 95 4.39 -8.77 -2.17
N VAL A 96 5.10 -9.53 -3.02
CA VAL A 96 4.48 -10.29 -4.11
C VAL A 96 4.52 -11.77 -3.76
N SER A 97 3.35 -12.39 -3.68
CA SER A 97 3.15 -13.83 -3.40
C SER A 97 2.31 -14.49 -4.49
N LYS A 98 2.13 -15.81 -4.43
CA LYS A 98 1.32 -16.58 -5.41
C LYS A 98 -0.10 -16.09 -5.62
N ASP A 99 -0.72 -15.51 -4.59
CA ASP A 99 -2.13 -15.16 -4.64
C ASP A 99 -2.39 -13.66 -4.46
N VAL A 100 -1.48 -12.94 -3.81
CA VAL A 100 -1.66 -11.53 -3.45
C VAL A 100 -0.43 -10.70 -3.81
N VAL A 101 -0.68 -9.49 -4.32
CA VAL A 101 0.31 -8.43 -4.50
C VAL A 101 -0.03 -7.31 -3.53
N LEU A 102 0.86 -7.01 -2.60
CA LEU A 102 0.79 -5.88 -1.67
C LEU A 102 1.95 -4.94 -1.95
N PHE A 103 1.63 -3.66 -2.11
CA PHE A 103 2.60 -2.62 -2.36
C PHE A 103 2.28 -1.38 -1.53
N LYS A 104 3.34 -0.72 -1.06
CA LYS A 104 3.23 0.56 -0.37
C LYS A 104 4.44 1.41 -0.70
N SER A 105 4.17 2.68 -0.97
CA SER A 105 5.18 3.72 -1.06
C SER A 105 4.82 4.88 -0.16
N ILE A 106 5.84 5.57 0.35
CA ILE A 106 5.72 6.78 1.14
C ILE A 106 6.66 7.83 0.55
N ASP A 107 6.25 9.09 0.57
CA ASP A 107 7.09 10.18 0.10
C ASP A 107 8.24 10.43 1.07
N GLU A 108 9.31 11.07 0.60
CA GLU A 108 10.49 11.36 1.44
C GLU A 108 10.14 12.16 2.70
N LYS A 109 9.07 12.98 2.63
CA LYS A 109 8.60 13.79 3.75
C LYS A 109 7.71 13.01 4.72
N ASN A 110 7.41 11.74 4.46
CA ASN A 110 6.48 10.92 5.24
C ASN A 110 5.13 11.61 5.50
N ASN A 111 4.65 12.39 4.55
CA ASN A 111 3.39 13.13 4.62
C ASN A 111 2.35 12.65 3.59
N TYR A 112 2.78 11.86 2.61
CA TYR A 112 1.96 11.26 1.57
C TYR A 112 2.33 9.78 1.42
N SER A 113 1.33 8.90 1.35
CA SER A 113 1.58 7.49 1.06
C SER A 113 0.48 6.93 0.18
N GLU A 114 0.87 6.00 -0.68
CA GLU A 114 -0.08 5.17 -1.40
C GLU A 114 0.22 3.70 -1.15
N SER A 115 -0.84 2.92 -1.04
CA SER A 115 -0.74 1.48 -0.91
C SER A 115 -1.85 0.80 -1.68
N GLY A 116 -1.58 -0.41 -2.14
CA GLY A 116 -2.61 -1.25 -2.70
C GLY A 116 -2.40 -2.71 -2.39
N ILE A 117 -3.51 -3.43 -2.38
CA ILE A 117 -3.55 -4.88 -2.29
C ILE A 117 -4.45 -5.40 -3.40
N ILE A 118 -3.95 -6.34 -4.19
CA ILE A 118 -4.73 -7.05 -5.19
C ILE A 118 -4.62 -8.56 -5.01
N THR A 119 -5.75 -9.22 -4.97
CA THR A 119 -5.83 -10.68 -5.00
C THR A 119 -5.90 -11.16 -6.44
N LYS A 120 -4.88 -11.87 -6.92
CA LYS A 120 -4.76 -12.35 -8.30
C LYS A 120 -5.91 -13.26 -8.72
N LYS A 121 -6.45 -14.05 -7.77
CA LYS A 121 -7.54 -15.00 -8.00
C LYS A 121 -8.91 -14.34 -8.10
N THR A 122 -9.24 -13.42 -7.19
CA THR A 122 -10.56 -12.78 -7.13
C THR A 122 -10.64 -11.49 -7.94
N GLY A 123 -9.49 -10.90 -8.26
CA GLY A 123 -9.39 -9.60 -8.90
C GLY A 123 -9.82 -8.44 -8.00
N GLU A 124 -9.93 -8.64 -6.70
CA GLU A 124 -10.27 -7.55 -5.79
C GLU A 124 -9.04 -6.69 -5.55
N LEU A 125 -9.16 -5.40 -5.86
CA LEU A 125 -8.11 -4.40 -5.64
C LEU A 125 -8.63 -3.34 -4.67
N ILE A 126 -7.88 -3.11 -3.60
CA ILE A 126 -8.08 -1.98 -2.70
C ILE A 126 -6.88 -1.07 -2.85
N HIS A 127 -7.12 0.19 -3.18
CA HIS A 127 -6.10 1.24 -3.31
C HIS A 127 -6.39 2.33 -2.29
N GLU A 128 -5.42 2.62 -1.43
CA GLU A 128 -5.50 3.67 -0.42
C GLU A 128 -4.48 4.76 -0.74
N ILE A 129 -4.95 6.01 -0.73
CA ILE A 129 -4.12 7.21 -0.71
C ILE A 129 -4.31 7.87 0.66
N THR A 130 -3.22 8.04 1.40
CA THR A 130 -3.20 8.81 2.64
C THR A 130 -2.40 10.10 2.42
N LYS A 131 -3.00 11.24 2.77
CA LYS A 131 -2.34 12.55 2.74
C LYS A 131 -2.29 13.15 4.13
N ASN A 132 -1.41 14.13 4.31
CA ASN A 132 -1.28 14.88 5.56
C ASN A 132 -0.98 13.97 6.77
N ILE A 133 -0.17 12.92 6.57
CA ILE A 133 0.13 11.90 7.60
C ILE A 133 0.66 12.53 8.90
N LYS A 134 1.44 13.61 8.79
CA LYS A 134 2.05 14.30 9.94
C LYS A 134 1.15 15.36 10.58
N SER A 135 -0.03 15.59 10.03
CA SER A 135 -0.96 16.64 10.44
C SER A 135 -2.16 16.04 11.18
N ASN A 136 -2.80 16.84 12.02
CA ASN A 136 -4.05 16.48 12.69
C ASN A 136 -5.21 16.28 11.70
N ASN A 137 -5.08 16.80 10.46
CA ASN A 137 -6.07 16.68 9.39
C ASN A 137 -5.66 15.59 8.39
N LEU A 138 -5.46 14.37 8.90
CA LEU A 138 -5.13 13.21 8.09
C LEU A 138 -6.28 12.87 7.13
N GLU A 139 -5.96 12.79 5.84
CA GLU A 139 -6.93 12.45 4.81
C GLU A 139 -6.68 11.03 4.31
N LYS A 140 -7.77 10.29 4.07
CA LYS A 140 -7.73 8.96 3.43
C LYS A 140 -8.74 8.88 2.30
N TYR A 141 -8.28 8.34 1.18
CA TYR A 141 -9.11 8.03 0.03
C TYR A 141 -8.89 6.56 -0.31
N ILE A 142 -9.91 5.73 -0.12
CA ILE A 142 -9.84 4.30 -0.35
C ILE A 142 -10.75 3.99 -1.53
N SER A 143 -10.19 3.47 -2.60
CA SER A 143 -10.91 3.01 -3.78
C SER A 143 -10.92 1.49 -3.81
N ILE A 144 -12.10 0.91 -4.03
CA ILE A 144 -12.32 -0.52 -4.14
C ILE A 144 -12.69 -0.81 -5.58
N TYR A 145 -11.94 -1.70 -6.22
CA TYR A 145 -12.14 -2.08 -7.61
C TYR A 145 -12.35 -3.58 -7.76
N LYS A 146 -13.12 -3.93 -8.78
CA LYS A 146 -13.20 -5.27 -9.34
C LYS A 146 -12.39 -5.35 -10.62
N CYS A 147 -11.30 -6.11 -10.58
CA CYS A 147 -10.39 -6.32 -11.68
C CYS A 147 -10.64 -7.65 -12.38
N ILE A 148 -10.52 -7.65 -13.69
CA ILE A 148 -10.52 -8.86 -14.52
C ILE A 148 -9.14 -8.98 -15.13
N ARG A 149 -8.51 -10.16 -14.97
CA ARG A 149 -7.22 -10.45 -15.58
C ARG A 149 -7.42 -10.54 -17.09
N HIS A 150 -6.63 -9.81 -17.84
CA HIS A 150 -6.52 -10.01 -19.27
C HIS A 150 -5.34 -10.95 -19.52
N GLU A 151 -5.60 -12.04 -20.25
CA GLU A 151 -4.56 -12.95 -20.73
C GLU A 151 -3.84 -12.38 -21.95
#